data_AF-A0AAD5XHV1-F1
#
_entry.id   AF-A0AAD5XHV1-F1
#
_cell.length_a   1.000
_cell.length_b   1.000
_cell.length_c   1.000
_cell.angle_alpha   90.00
_cell.angle_beta   90.00
_cell.angle_gamma   90.00
#
_symmetry.space_group_name_H-M   'P 1'
#
loop_
_entity.id
_entity.type
_entity.pdbx_description
1 polymer ?
#
loop_
_entity_poly.entity_id
_entity_poly.type
_entity_poly.pdbx_seq_one_letter_code
_entity_poly.pdbx_strand_id
1 'polypeptide(L)'
;MGTKRKAMSSDNGKKMQSDNGKKMQKKSETSKTTKTKHKQSSDNNGTDNEFKLVGALAVRAREASLKMQTASAQHRNAALVRIHTALSRNENRAAIIEANKLDLDAAVQNNLSPQLIKRLDLSSKDKFDSMIQGVKDIADMPDPVGRNDLATKLDDDLELFRVSCPIGVILIIFEARPEVVVNIAALTIKSGNAVILKGGKEAQHSNAILAKIISDAISDDCGNVGKDAVLLVESRTAIDVLLGMDKQIDLVIPRGSNQLVRHVQGNTRIPVLGHADGICTTYLDETLDEEKAIRIIIDAKTTAPSACNSTETLLIHKFHLETPFFITLLTRLAVANISLRIDPEIISAFPVITATIPTVTAATPEDFDTEFLDTILAVRAVASVDDAISHINLHGSHHTDAIVTASQDAADTFLRGVDSADVFWNASTRFADGFRFGFGAEIGVSTNKTHARGPVGVEGLMIYKYRLHGNGHCTADYGEGVGRKSYKHDALDIDSKRFQL
;
A
#
# COMPACT_ATOMS: atom_id res chain seq x y z
N MET A 1 47.28 8.67 48.28
CA MET A 1 48.14 7.56 47.82
C MET A 1 48.32 7.74 46.32
N GLY A 2 49.39 8.38 45.82
CA GLY A 2 50.72 7.78 45.62
C GLY A 2 50.61 6.72 44.51
N THR A 3 51.22 6.81 43.31
CA THR A 3 52.59 7.27 43.04
C THR A 3 52.81 7.53 41.54
N LYS A 4 53.64 8.55 41.24
CA LYS A 4 54.25 8.92 39.95
C LYS A 4 55.40 7.98 39.56
N ARG A 5 55.79 7.99 38.26
CA ARG A 5 57.14 8.35 37.70
C ARG A 5 57.16 8.05 36.18
N LYS A 6 57.39 9.04 35.29
CA LYS A 6 58.68 9.63 34.79
C LYS A 6 59.48 8.64 33.92
N ALA A 7 60.21 8.99 32.86
CA ALA A 7 60.42 10.16 31.97
C ALA A 7 61.66 9.84 31.08
N MET A 8 61.92 10.70 30.08
CA MET A 8 63.19 10.98 29.35
C MET A 8 63.47 10.16 28.08
N SER A 9 63.43 10.78 26.88
CA SER A 9 64.38 11.72 26.18
C SER A 9 65.51 10.95 25.49
N SER A 10 65.89 11.18 24.23
CA SER A 10 66.54 12.37 23.63
C SER A 10 66.75 12.08 22.12
N ASP A 11 66.47 12.97 21.17
CA ASP A 11 67.30 14.08 20.64
C ASP A 11 68.27 13.70 19.48
N ASN A 12 68.57 14.70 18.64
CA ASN A 12 69.41 14.81 17.44
C ASN A 12 68.71 14.51 16.09
N GLY A 13 68.70 15.38 15.07
CA GLY A 13 69.33 16.69 14.87
C GLY A 13 69.85 16.84 13.43
N LYS A 14 69.73 18.06 12.86
CA LYS A 14 70.48 18.63 11.70
C LYS A 14 70.19 18.06 10.29
N LYS A 15 70.25 18.79 9.17
CA LYS A 15 70.40 20.23 8.81
C LYS A 15 70.23 20.35 7.27
N MET A 16 69.67 21.48 6.83
CA MET A 16 70.05 22.37 5.71
C MET A 16 70.29 21.86 4.26
N GLN A 17 69.55 22.54 3.34
CA GLN A 17 70.01 23.25 2.11
C GLN A 17 70.61 22.43 0.96
N SER A 18 70.55 22.81 -0.32
CA SER A 18 69.85 23.82 -1.13
C SER A 18 70.28 23.60 -2.60
N ASP A 19 69.39 23.94 -3.54
CA ASP A 19 69.68 24.59 -4.83
C ASP A 19 70.37 23.91 -6.04
N ASN A 20 69.65 24.07 -7.16
CA ASN A 20 70.05 24.46 -8.52
C ASN A 20 70.76 23.48 -9.48
N GLY A 21 70.04 23.15 -10.57
CA GLY A 21 70.38 23.77 -11.87
C GLY A 21 70.70 22.89 -13.10
N LYS A 22 69.84 23.03 -14.12
CA LYS A 22 70.08 23.04 -15.59
C LYS A 22 70.13 21.74 -16.45
N LYS A 23 69.08 21.67 -17.31
CA LYS A 23 69.04 21.52 -18.79
C LYS A 23 69.74 20.32 -19.47
N MET A 24 68.96 19.51 -20.22
CA MET A 24 69.02 19.43 -21.70
C MET A 24 67.90 18.57 -22.36
N GLN A 25 67.19 19.20 -23.31
CA GLN A 25 66.67 18.74 -24.62
C GLN A 25 65.80 17.47 -24.83
N LYS A 26 64.52 17.74 -25.18
CA LYS A 26 63.70 17.31 -26.35
C LYS A 26 63.81 15.87 -26.90
N LYS A 27 62.67 15.15 -26.87
CA LYS A 27 61.97 14.48 -28.00
C LYS A 27 60.57 14.08 -27.49
N SER A 28 59.52 14.82 -27.87
CA SER A 28 58.53 14.47 -28.91
C SER A 28 57.77 13.16 -28.65
N GLU A 29 56.59 13.27 -28.02
CA GLU A 29 55.41 12.47 -28.37
C GLU A 29 54.15 13.08 -27.74
N THR A 30 53.54 13.98 -28.50
CA THR A 30 52.13 14.36 -28.39
C THR A 30 51.27 13.21 -28.87
N SER A 31 50.37 12.69 -28.02
CA SER A 31 48.95 12.46 -28.33
C SER A 31 48.30 11.61 -27.23
N LYS A 32 47.05 11.94 -26.87
CA LYS A 32 46.12 11.23 -25.96
C LYS A 32 46.11 11.68 -24.49
N THR A 33 45.74 12.93 -24.21
CA THR A 33 45.13 13.29 -22.90
C THR A 33 44.26 14.54 -22.99
N THR A 34 43.30 14.56 -23.92
CA THR A 34 42.26 15.61 -23.95
C THR A 34 40.98 15.09 -24.60
N LYS A 35 40.29 14.16 -23.92
CA LYS A 35 38.89 13.79 -24.29
C LYS A 35 38.07 13.17 -23.15
N THR A 36 38.44 13.42 -21.89
CA THR A 36 37.77 12.82 -20.71
C THR A 36 37.48 13.85 -19.61
N LYS A 37 37.06 15.07 -19.98
CA LYS A 37 36.53 16.07 -19.02
C LYS A 37 35.26 16.80 -19.45
N HIS A 38 34.66 16.47 -20.60
CA HIS A 38 33.44 17.12 -21.08
C HIS A 38 32.18 16.23 -21.13
N LYS A 39 32.21 15.05 -20.50
CA LYS A 39 31.05 14.14 -20.45
C LYS A 39 30.52 13.87 -19.04
N GLN A 40 31.03 14.56 -18.02
CA GLN A 40 30.59 14.44 -16.62
C GLN A 40 29.90 15.70 -16.07
N SER A 41 29.83 16.79 -16.83
CA SER A 41 29.17 18.03 -16.39
C SER A 41 27.74 18.21 -16.91
N SER A 42 27.28 17.36 -17.84
CA SER A 42 25.91 17.42 -18.39
C SER A 42 24.90 16.64 -17.56
N ASP A 43 25.31 15.55 -16.90
CA ASP A 43 24.39 14.66 -16.18
C ASP A 43 24.06 15.15 -14.76
N ASN A 44 24.94 15.92 -14.13
CA ASN A 44 24.66 16.56 -12.82
C ASN A 44 23.68 17.73 -12.92
N ASN A 45 23.67 18.48 -14.02
CA ASN A 45 22.75 19.61 -14.19
C ASN A 45 21.29 19.17 -14.40
N GLY A 46 21.06 18.00 -14.99
CA GLY A 46 19.72 17.44 -15.21
C GLY A 46 19.09 16.93 -13.92
N THR A 47 19.86 16.19 -13.12
CA THR A 47 19.43 15.64 -11.81
C THR A 47 19.20 16.74 -10.78
N ASP A 48 20.07 17.77 -10.72
CA ASP A 48 19.88 18.91 -9.82
C ASP A 48 18.64 19.76 -10.17
N ASN A 49 18.29 19.87 -11.46
CA ASN A 49 17.11 20.62 -11.90
C ASN A 49 15.81 19.83 -11.63
N GLU A 50 15.85 18.51 -11.81
CA GLU A 50 14.72 17.64 -11.49
C GLU A 50 14.45 17.59 -9.98
N PHE A 51 15.51 17.48 -9.16
CA PHE A 51 15.37 17.54 -7.70
C PHE A 51 14.69 18.84 -7.26
N LYS A 52 15.04 19.97 -7.88
CA LYS A 52 14.38 21.26 -7.62
C LYS A 52 12.91 21.26 -8.04
N LEU A 53 12.58 20.75 -9.22
CA LEU A 53 11.20 20.76 -9.73
C LEU A 53 10.28 19.81 -8.94
N VAL A 54 10.71 18.57 -8.75
CA VAL A 54 9.95 17.55 -8.01
C VAL A 54 9.89 17.88 -6.52
N GLY A 55 11.00 18.37 -5.94
CA GLY A 55 11.03 18.85 -4.56
C GLY A 55 10.08 20.03 -4.33
N ALA A 56 9.96 20.96 -5.29
CA ALA A 56 9.00 22.06 -5.19
C ALA A 56 7.53 21.56 -5.16
N LEU A 57 7.21 20.48 -5.88
CA LEU A 57 5.88 19.86 -5.80
C LEU A 57 5.62 19.24 -4.42
N ALA A 58 6.61 18.59 -3.82
CA ALA A 58 6.47 18.05 -2.46
C ALA A 58 6.26 19.16 -1.42
N VAL A 59 6.95 20.30 -1.56
CA VAL A 59 6.72 21.48 -0.70
C VAL A 59 5.31 22.05 -0.87
N ARG A 60 4.82 22.18 -2.11
CA ARG A 60 3.45 22.63 -2.38
C ARG A 60 2.40 21.68 -1.79
N ALA A 61 2.61 20.36 -1.92
CA ALA A 61 1.74 19.37 -1.31
C ALA A 61 1.69 19.54 0.22
N ARG A 62 2.84 19.77 0.85
CA ARG A 62 2.93 20.02 2.30
C ARG A 62 2.13 21.27 2.69
N GLU A 63 2.29 22.38 1.98
CA GLU A 63 1.51 23.60 2.24
C GLU A 63 0.01 23.37 2.05
N ALA A 64 -0.39 22.62 1.02
CA ALA A 64 -1.78 22.24 0.78
C ALA A 64 -2.32 21.35 1.91
N SER A 65 -1.54 20.40 2.44
CA SER A 65 -1.97 19.52 3.53
C SER A 65 -2.35 20.29 4.81
N LEU A 66 -1.63 21.38 5.10
CA LEU A 66 -1.93 22.25 6.25
C LEU A 66 -3.26 22.99 6.06
N LYS A 67 -3.56 23.43 4.84
CA LYS A 67 -4.88 24.02 4.50
C LYS A 67 -5.98 22.95 4.60
N MET A 68 -5.77 21.79 3.97
CA MET A 68 -6.71 20.67 3.97
C MET A 68 -7.08 20.20 5.38
N GLN A 69 -6.13 20.20 6.32
CA GLN A 69 -6.37 19.86 7.73
C GLN A 69 -7.41 20.78 8.40
N THR A 70 -7.64 21.98 7.88
CA THR A 70 -8.62 22.96 8.38
C THR A 70 -9.83 23.14 7.46
N ALA A 71 -9.91 22.40 6.35
CA ALA A 71 -11.07 22.43 5.48
C ALA A 71 -12.26 21.79 6.20
N SER A 72 -13.45 22.40 6.12
CA SER A 72 -14.67 21.82 6.69
C SER A 72 -15.19 20.66 5.84
N ALA A 73 -16.02 19.81 6.45
CA ALA A 73 -16.72 18.73 5.73
C ALA A 73 -17.44 19.24 4.48
N GLN A 74 -18.11 20.40 4.61
CA GLN A 74 -18.84 21.05 3.53
C GLN A 74 -17.93 21.43 2.35
N HIS A 75 -16.76 22.01 2.62
CA HIS A 75 -15.80 22.38 1.57
C HIS A 75 -15.25 21.14 0.85
N ARG A 76 -14.88 20.09 1.59
CA ARG A 76 -14.36 18.83 1.01
C ARG A 76 -15.42 18.12 0.18
N ASN A 77 -16.65 18.01 0.67
CA ASN A 77 -17.75 17.41 -0.08
C ASN A 77 -18.13 18.25 -1.33
N ALA A 78 -18.11 19.58 -1.24
CA ALA A 78 -18.37 20.45 -2.38
C ALA A 78 -17.31 20.27 -3.49
N ALA A 79 -16.03 20.11 -3.12
CA ALA A 79 -14.96 19.80 -4.06
C ALA A 79 -15.20 18.45 -4.78
N LEU A 80 -15.61 17.41 -4.06
CA LEU A 80 -15.95 16.11 -4.64
C LEU A 80 -17.13 16.18 -5.62
N VAL A 81 -18.19 16.92 -5.27
CA VAL A 81 -19.34 17.14 -6.16
C VAL A 81 -18.93 17.88 -7.44
N ARG A 82 -18.00 18.85 -7.33
CA ARG A 82 -17.45 19.56 -8.49
C ARG A 82 -16.63 18.63 -9.38
N ILE A 83 -15.77 17.77 -8.80
CA ILE A 83 -15.01 16.76 -9.54
C ILE A 83 -15.96 15.82 -10.28
N HIS A 84 -16.96 15.27 -9.59
CA HIS A 84 -17.98 14.40 -10.19
C HIS A 84 -18.68 15.10 -11.37
N THR A 85 -19.11 16.35 -11.17
CA THR A 85 -19.78 17.15 -12.21
C THR A 85 -18.86 17.40 -13.40
N ALA A 86 -17.59 17.73 -13.17
CA ALA A 86 -16.62 17.99 -14.22
C ALA A 86 -16.33 16.72 -15.04
N LEU A 87 -16.10 15.58 -14.39
CA LEU A 87 -15.86 14.30 -15.07
C LEU A 87 -17.09 13.82 -15.86
N SER A 88 -18.30 14.14 -15.40
CA SER A 88 -19.56 13.77 -16.06
C SER A 88 -19.86 14.58 -17.32
N ARG A 89 -19.14 15.68 -17.61
CA ARG A 89 -19.37 16.48 -18.82
C ARG A 89 -18.94 15.70 -20.06
N ASN A 90 -19.80 15.69 -21.08
CA ASN A 90 -19.54 14.98 -22.34
C ASN A 90 -18.21 15.39 -22.99
N GLU A 91 -17.86 16.67 -22.96
CA GLU A 91 -16.59 17.19 -23.48
C GLU A 91 -15.36 16.61 -22.76
N ASN A 92 -15.41 16.53 -21.43
CA ASN A 92 -14.33 15.98 -20.61
C ASN A 92 -14.25 14.46 -20.75
N ARG A 93 -15.40 13.78 -20.80
CA ARG A 93 -15.45 12.34 -21.11
C ARG A 93 -14.80 12.04 -22.46
N ALA A 94 -15.14 12.80 -23.50
CA ALA A 94 -14.54 12.63 -24.82
C ALA A 94 -13.02 12.87 -24.78
N ALA A 95 -12.55 13.92 -24.09
CA ALA A 95 -11.13 14.21 -23.93
C ALA A 95 -10.37 13.10 -23.18
N ILE A 96 -10.97 12.52 -22.13
CA ILE A 96 -10.38 11.41 -21.37
C ILE A 96 -10.26 10.16 -22.25
N ILE A 97 -11.32 9.79 -22.98
CA ILE A 97 -11.29 8.61 -23.85
C ILE A 97 -10.29 8.78 -25.00
N GLU A 98 -10.17 9.98 -25.58
CA GLU A 98 -9.17 10.25 -26.62
C GLU A 98 -7.74 10.14 -26.08
N ALA A 99 -7.47 10.70 -24.88
CA ALA A 99 -6.17 10.55 -24.23
C ALA A 99 -5.87 9.08 -23.89
N ASN A 100 -6.86 8.33 -23.40
CA ASN A 100 -6.72 6.91 -23.10
C ASN A 100 -6.45 6.06 -24.35
N LYS A 101 -7.03 6.44 -25.49
CA LYS A 101 -6.73 5.79 -26.77
C LYS A 101 -5.27 5.95 -27.17
N LEU A 102 -4.66 7.12 -26.98
CA LEU A 102 -3.24 7.33 -27.23
C LEU A 102 -2.37 6.40 -26.36
N ASP A 103 -2.72 6.25 -25.08
CA ASP A 103 -2.05 5.34 -24.17
C ASP A 103 -2.23 3.86 -24.59
N LEU A 104 -3.44 3.46 -25.00
CA LEU A 104 -3.72 2.09 -25.48
C LEU A 104 -2.97 1.76 -26.78
N ASP A 105 -2.96 2.69 -27.74
CA ASP A 105 -2.24 2.53 -29.01
C ASP A 105 -0.73 2.39 -28.74
N ALA A 106 -0.17 3.21 -27.85
CA ALA A 106 1.21 3.11 -27.41
C ALA A 106 1.48 1.81 -26.63
N ALA A 107 0.54 1.33 -25.80
CA ALA A 107 0.67 0.09 -25.06
C ALA A 107 0.75 -1.13 -25.99
N VAL A 108 -0.07 -1.16 -27.05
CA VAL A 108 -0.03 -2.20 -28.08
C VAL A 108 1.30 -2.14 -28.84
N GLN A 109 1.75 -0.95 -29.27
CA GLN A 109 3.04 -0.78 -29.95
C GLN A 109 4.24 -1.22 -29.10
N ASN A 110 4.15 -1.04 -27.78
CA ASN A 110 5.19 -1.43 -26.83
C ASN A 110 5.02 -2.88 -26.31
N ASN A 111 4.11 -3.67 -26.88
CA ASN A 111 3.84 -5.06 -26.51
C ASN A 111 3.53 -5.27 -25.02
N LEU A 112 2.74 -4.37 -24.41
CA LEU A 112 2.24 -4.60 -23.06
C LEU A 112 1.35 -5.86 -23.02
N SER A 113 1.35 -6.56 -21.88
CA SER A 113 0.55 -7.77 -21.74
C SER A 113 -0.95 -7.46 -21.85
N PRO A 114 -1.78 -8.41 -22.34
CA PRO A 114 -3.22 -8.22 -22.43
C PRO A 114 -3.88 -7.84 -21.10
N GLN A 115 -3.38 -8.36 -19.97
CA GLN A 115 -3.88 -8.00 -18.64
C GLN A 115 -3.61 -6.53 -18.29
N LEU A 116 -2.43 -6.00 -18.63
CA LEU A 116 -2.10 -4.59 -18.40
C LEU A 116 -2.91 -3.67 -19.31
N ILE A 117 -3.12 -4.05 -20.57
CA ILE A 117 -3.99 -3.30 -21.50
C ILE A 117 -5.42 -3.23 -20.96
N LYS A 118 -5.97 -4.34 -20.45
CA LYS A 118 -7.30 -4.37 -19.83
C LYS A 118 -7.41 -3.46 -18.60
N ARG A 119 -6.33 -3.35 -17.81
CA ARG A 119 -6.27 -2.43 -16.66
C ARG A 119 -6.17 -0.97 -17.10
N LEU A 120 -5.46 -0.69 -18.19
CA LEU A 120 -5.28 0.64 -18.76
C LEU A 120 -6.56 1.20 -19.43
N ASP A 121 -7.38 0.33 -20.01
CA ASP A 121 -8.57 0.70 -20.79
C ASP A 121 -9.66 1.37 -19.92
N LEU A 122 -10.08 2.57 -20.31
CA LEU A 122 -11.20 3.33 -19.72
C LEU A 122 -12.44 3.36 -20.63
N SER A 123 -12.38 2.78 -21.83
CA SER A 123 -13.43 2.87 -22.85
C SER A 123 -14.69 2.09 -22.51
N SER A 124 -14.57 1.03 -21.69
CA SER A 124 -15.73 0.29 -21.21
C SER A 124 -16.65 1.21 -20.40
N LYS A 125 -17.90 1.34 -20.87
CA LYS A 125 -18.88 2.27 -20.29
C LYS A 125 -19.05 2.04 -18.79
N ASP A 126 -19.18 0.77 -18.38
CA ASP A 126 -19.40 0.41 -16.98
C ASP A 126 -18.22 0.83 -16.09
N LYS A 127 -16.98 0.74 -16.56
CA LYS A 127 -15.80 1.14 -15.78
C LYS A 127 -15.73 2.65 -15.59
N PHE A 128 -15.97 3.42 -16.64
CA PHE A 128 -15.95 4.88 -16.57
C PHE A 128 -17.09 5.41 -15.67
N ASP A 129 -18.29 4.89 -15.84
CA ASP A 129 -19.46 5.30 -15.07
C ASP A 129 -19.28 4.90 -13.58
N SER A 130 -18.72 3.71 -13.30
CA SER A 130 -18.38 3.28 -11.93
C SER A 130 -17.32 4.16 -11.28
N MET A 131 -16.28 4.55 -12.03
CA MET A 131 -15.24 5.46 -11.55
C MET A 131 -15.82 6.81 -11.13
N ILE A 132 -16.74 7.37 -11.92
CA ILE A 132 -17.42 8.63 -11.57
C ILE A 132 -18.35 8.44 -10.38
N GLN A 133 -19.15 7.37 -10.38
CA GLN A 133 -20.07 7.08 -9.28
C GLN A 133 -19.33 6.94 -7.94
N GLY A 134 -18.15 6.31 -7.94
CA GLY A 134 -17.30 6.19 -6.76
C GLY A 134 -16.92 7.53 -6.11
N VAL A 135 -16.76 8.61 -6.90
CA VAL A 135 -16.52 9.96 -6.35
C VAL A 135 -17.72 10.44 -5.51
N LYS A 136 -18.93 10.17 -6.00
CA LYS A 136 -20.16 10.54 -5.31
C LYS A 136 -20.35 9.69 -4.07
N ASP A 137 -20.12 8.39 -4.16
CA ASP A 137 -20.23 7.47 -3.03
C ASP A 137 -19.30 7.90 -1.89
N ILE A 138 -18.06 8.32 -2.20
CA ILE A 138 -17.10 8.86 -1.23
C ILE A 138 -17.58 10.21 -0.64
N ALA A 139 -18.18 11.07 -1.46
CA ALA A 139 -18.72 12.35 -0.98
C ALA A 139 -19.83 12.12 0.07
N ASP A 140 -20.67 11.11 -0.14
CA ASP A 140 -21.81 10.77 0.70
C ASP A 140 -21.43 10.00 1.99
N MET A 141 -20.17 9.55 2.13
CA MET A 141 -19.69 8.90 3.35
C MET A 141 -19.72 9.83 4.58
N PRO A 142 -19.82 9.29 5.80
CA PRO A 142 -19.60 10.06 7.02
C PRO A 142 -18.26 10.79 7.00
N ASP A 143 -18.19 11.97 7.62
CA ASP A 143 -16.92 12.70 7.71
C ASP A 143 -15.96 11.96 8.66
N PRO A 144 -14.79 11.50 8.17
CA PRO A 144 -13.79 10.88 9.03
C PRO A 144 -13.03 11.88 9.93
N VAL A 145 -13.01 13.17 9.60
CA VAL A 145 -12.16 14.19 10.23
C VAL A 145 -12.81 14.74 11.50
N GLY A 146 -12.04 14.86 12.59
CA GLY A 146 -12.51 15.50 13.81
C GLY A 146 -13.38 14.63 14.73
N ARG A 147 -13.44 13.31 14.48
CA ARG A 147 -14.16 12.35 15.32
C ARG A 147 -13.37 12.08 16.59
N ASN A 148 -14.05 12.03 17.73
CA ASN A 148 -13.43 11.64 18.99
C ASN A 148 -13.57 10.13 19.20
N ASP A 149 -12.52 9.48 19.65
CA ASP A 149 -12.54 8.06 20.05
C ASP A 149 -12.08 7.86 21.51
N LEU A 150 -11.62 8.94 22.17
CA LEU A 150 -11.38 9.01 23.61
C LEU A 150 -11.71 10.42 24.10
N ALA A 151 -12.43 10.51 25.23
CA ALA A 151 -12.71 11.73 25.95
C ALA A 151 -12.60 11.48 27.46
N THR A 152 -11.80 12.28 28.16
CA THR A 152 -11.50 12.07 29.58
C THR A 152 -11.41 13.40 30.32
N LYS A 153 -12.11 13.51 31.44
CA LYS A 153 -11.97 14.61 32.39
C LYS A 153 -10.81 14.31 33.32
N LEU A 154 -9.73 15.08 33.21
CA LEU A 154 -8.53 14.91 34.05
C LEU A 154 -8.65 15.68 35.37
N ASP A 155 -9.30 16.83 35.39
CA ASP A 155 -9.67 17.64 36.57
C ASP A 155 -10.91 18.49 36.23
N ASP A 156 -11.44 19.29 37.17
CA ASP A 156 -12.39 20.35 36.85
C ASP A 156 -11.79 21.32 35.83
N ASP A 157 -12.53 21.60 34.76
CA ASP A 157 -12.10 22.42 33.61
C ASP A 157 -10.80 21.94 32.92
N LEU A 158 -10.43 20.66 33.09
CA LEU A 158 -9.32 20.02 32.38
C LEU A 158 -9.80 18.76 31.65
N GLU A 159 -9.99 18.87 30.34
CA GLU A 159 -10.58 17.81 29.50
C GLU A 159 -9.62 17.41 28.37
N LEU A 160 -9.40 16.11 28.20
CA LEU A 160 -8.53 15.52 27.18
C LEU A 160 -9.38 14.77 26.15
N PHE A 161 -9.11 15.03 24.87
CA PHE A 161 -9.75 14.34 23.75
C PHE A 161 -8.70 13.74 22.82
N ARG A 162 -8.95 12.53 22.30
CA ARG A 162 -8.22 11.97 21.15
C ARG A 162 -9.11 12.14 19.93
N VAL A 163 -8.60 12.90 18.96
CA VAL A 163 -9.39 13.41 17.83
C VAL A 163 -8.75 12.96 16.53
N SER A 164 -9.54 12.37 15.64
CA SER A 164 -9.10 11.95 14.32
C SER A 164 -8.63 13.15 13.49
N CYS A 165 -7.55 12.99 12.75
CA CYS A 165 -7.04 13.99 11.83
C CYS A 165 -6.36 13.36 10.62
N PRO A 166 -6.25 14.09 9.50
CA PRO A 166 -5.56 13.58 8.32
C PRO A 166 -4.10 13.28 8.63
N ILE A 167 -3.52 12.34 7.88
CA ILE A 167 -2.09 12.02 7.92
C ILE A 167 -1.25 13.23 7.51
N GLY A 168 -1.64 13.92 6.43
CA GLY A 168 -0.92 15.06 5.88
C GLY A 168 -0.75 14.93 4.37
N VAL A 169 0.45 14.58 3.92
CA VAL A 169 0.79 14.38 2.51
C VAL A 169 0.99 12.90 2.22
N ILE A 170 0.24 12.39 1.25
CA ILE A 170 0.33 11.01 0.80
C ILE A 170 0.95 10.98 -0.60
N LEU A 171 1.96 10.14 -0.80
CA LEU A 171 2.51 9.84 -2.12
C LEU A 171 1.94 8.51 -2.61
N ILE A 172 1.29 8.52 -3.77
CA ILE A 172 0.83 7.30 -4.42
C ILE A 172 1.61 7.05 -5.69
N ILE A 173 2.26 5.89 -5.76
CA ILE A 173 3.00 5.44 -6.94
C ILE A 173 2.24 4.27 -7.55
N PHE A 174 1.80 4.36 -8.80
CA PHE A 174 0.90 3.36 -9.38
C PHE A 174 1.18 3.03 -10.86
N GLU A 175 0.78 1.83 -11.28
CA GLU A 175 1.01 1.31 -12.64
C GLU A 175 -0.31 0.89 -13.33
N ALA A 176 -0.41 1.23 -14.62
CA ALA A 176 -1.37 0.77 -15.63
C ALA A 176 -2.86 0.86 -15.22
N ARG A 177 -3.22 1.83 -14.38
CA ARG A 177 -4.58 2.02 -13.85
C ARG A 177 -4.95 3.50 -13.77
N PRO A 178 -5.36 4.14 -14.88
CA PRO A 178 -5.69 5.56 -14.86
C PRO A 178 -6.90 5.89 -13.98
N GLU A 179 -7.84 4.97 -13.77
CA GLU A 179 -8.99 5.17 -12.88
C GLU A 179 -8.59 5.47 -11.42
N VAL A 180 -7.40 5.02 -11.02
CA VAL A 180 -6.87 5.18 -9.67
C VAL A 180 -6.60 6.66 -9.35
N VAL A 181 -6.33 7.51 -10.35
CA VAL A 181 -6.19 8.97 -10.18
C VAL A 181 -7.45 9.58 -9.55
N VAL A 182 -8.62 9.20 -10.05
CA VAL A 182 -9.92 9.73 -9.59
C VAL A 182 -10.25 9.21 -8.20
N ASN A 183 -10.11 7.90 -7.99
CA ASN A 183 -10.45 7.26 -6.70
C ASN A 183 -9.56 7.78 -5.57
N ILE A 184 -8.25 7.89 -5.80
CA ILE A 184 -7.31 8.44 -4.81
C ILE A 184 -7.67 9.88 -4.49
N ALA A 185 -7.83 10.72 -5.52
CA ALA A 185 -8.16 12.13 -5.31
C ALA A 185 -9.42 12.28 -4.44
N ALA A 186 -10.44 11.45 -4.70
CA ALA A 186 -11.66 11.46 -3.91
C ALA A 186 -11.41 11.05 -2.45
N LEU A 187 -10.72 9.93 -2.21
CA LEU A 187 -10.39 9.44 -0.87
C LEU A 187 -9.53 10.44 -0.08
N THR A 188 -8.51 11.04 -0.70
CA THR A 188 -7.60 11.98 -0.04
C THR A 188 -8.29 13.31 0.25
N ILE A 189 -9.13 13.81 -0.67
CA ILE A 189 -9.95 15.00 -0.41
C ILE A 189 -10.93 14.74 0.73
N LYS A 190 -11.64 13.60 0.75
CA LYS A 190 -12.59 13.26 1.81
C LYS A 190 -11.92 13.22 3.20
N SER A 191 -10.77 12.56 3.26
CA SER A 191 -9.96 12.40 4.48
C SER A 191 -9.15 13.64 4.87
N GLY A 192 -9.19 14.73 4.10
CA GLY A 192 -8.47 15.97 4.43
C GLY A 192 -6.95 15.89 4.19
N ASN A 193 -6.49 14.96 3.36
CA ASN A 193 -5.09 14.80 2.98
C ASN A 193 -4.78 15.52 1.66
N ALA A 194 -3.54 15.98 1.50
CA ALA A 194 -3.01 16.32 0.17
C ALA A 194 -2.35 15.08 -0.45
N VAL A 195 -2.34 15.00 -1.78
CA VAL A 195 -1.78 13.85 -2.48
C VAL A 195 -0.85 14.24 -3.61
N ILE A 196 0.26 13.49 -3.72
CA ILE A 196 1.16 13.47 -4.86
C ILE A 196 0.94 12.16 -5.60
N LEU A 197 0.57 12.25 -6.86
CA LEU A 197 0.31 11.13 -7.75
C LEU A 197 1.51 10.93 -8.68
N LYS A 198 2.06 9.72 -8.69
CA LYS A 198 3.10 9.32 -9.65
C LYS A 198 2.67 8.05 -10.39
N GLY A 199 2.02 8.25 -11.53
CA GLY A 199 1.62 7.15 -12.42
C GLY A 199 2.75 6.62 -13.28
N GLY A 200 2.59 5.39 -13.78
CA GLY A 200 3.45 4.79 -14.78
C GLY A 200 3.34 5.48 -16.15
N LYS A 201 4.36 5.26 -16.99
CA LYS A 201 4.52 5.93 -18.30
C LYS A 201 3.46 5.49 -19.31
N GLU A 202 2.91 4.30 -19.12
CA GLU A 202 1.90 3.66 -19.97
C GLU A 202 0.52 4.31 -19.88
N ALA A 203 0.26 5.10 -18.84
CA ALA A 203 -1.00 5.83 -18.64
C ALA A 203 -0.79 7.35 -18.63
N GLN A 204 0.29 7.84 -19.26
CA GLN A 204 0.73 9.23 -19.12
C GLN A 204 -0.35 10.20 -19.61
N HIS A 205 -0.94 9.96 -20.77
CA HIS A 205 -1.93 10.87 -21.35
C HIS A 205 -3.22 10.90 -20.53
N SER A 206 -3.70 9.72 -20.11
CA SER A 206 -4.88 9.55 -19.26
C SER A 206 -4.70 10.22 -17.90
N ASN A 207 -3.56 10.00 -17.25
CA ASN A 207 -3.27 10.58 -15.93
C ASN A 207 -3.23 12.11 -16.00
N ALA A 208 -2.58 12.66 -17.03
CA ALA A 208 -2.47 14.10 -17.21
C ALA A 208 -3.83 14.79 -17.39
N ILE A 209 -4.69 14.25 -18.26
CA ILE A 209 -6.02 14.84 -18.48
C ILE A 209 -6.93 14.70 -17.26
N LEU A 210 -6.90 13.55 -16.56
CA LEU A 210 -7.68 13.33 -15.34
C LEU A 210 -7.23 14.28 -14.22
N ALA A 211 -5.93 14.36 -13.96
CA ALA A 211 -5.39 15.26 -12.94
C ALA A 211 -5.69 16.73 -13.26
N LYS A 212 -5.61 17.12 -14.54
CA LYS A 212 -5.99 18.47 -14.97
C LYS A 212 -7.46 18.77 -14.69
N ILE A 213 -8.37 17.88 -15.09
CA ILE A 213 -9.82 18.07 -14.85
C ILE A 213 -10.13 18.16 -13.35
N ILE A 214 -9.50 17.31 -12.54
CA ILE A 214 -9.64 17.33 -11.07
C ILE A 214 -9.13 18.67 -10.52
N SER A 215 -7.92 19.08 -10.88
CA SER A 215 -7.31 20.34 -10.44
C SER A 215 -8.15 21.56 -10.84
N ASP A 216 -8.70 21.57 -12.05
CA ASP A 216 -9.56 22.66 -12.55
C ASP A 216 -10.90 22.69 -11.79
N ALA A 217 -11.39 21.54 -11.32
CA ALA A 217 -12.65 21.44 -10.56
C ALA A 217 -12.53 21.89 -9.09
N ILE A 218 -11.35 21.74 -8.46
CA ILE A 218 -11.09 22.09 -7.06
C ILE A 218 -10.41 23.46 -6.90
N SER A 219 -10.84 24.44 -7.69
CA SER A 219 -10.32 25.82 -7.63
C SER A 219 -10.44 26.44 -6.22
N ASP A 220 -9.73 27.56 -6.00
CA ASP A 220 -9.65 28.26 -4.70
C ASP A 220 -11.03 28.67 -4.12
N ASP A 221 -12.11 28.62 -4.90
CA ASP A 221 -13.48 28.83 -4.44
C ASP A 221 -14.02 27.68 -3.57
N CYS A 222 -13.30 26.55 -3.48
CA CYS A 222 -13.64 25.42 -2.61
C CYS A 222 -13.08 25.59 -1.18
N GLY A 223 -12.88 26.84 -0.75
CA GLY A 223 -12.33 27.17 0.56
C GLY A 223 -10.89 26.68 0.70
N ASN A 224 -10.62 25.92 1.76
CA ASN A 224 -9.27 25.40 2.02
C ASN A 224 -8.90 24.17 1.16
N VAL A 225 -9.81 23.70 0.31
CA VAL A 225 -9.52 22.68 -0.70
C VAL A 225 -9.03 23.39 -1.96
N GLY A 226 -7.72 23.66 -2.02
CA GLY A 226 -7.11 24.33 -3.17
C GLY A 226 -6.61 23.34 -4.22
N LYS A 227 -6.26 23.87 -5.40
CA LYS A 227 -5.71 23.10 -6.54
C LYS A 227 -4.51 22.20 -6.21
N ASP A 228 -3.72 22.58 -5.21
CA ASP A 228 -2.52 21.84 -4.80
C ASP A 228 -2.83 20.66 -3.87
N ALA A 229 -4.11 20.41 -3.55
CA ALA A 229 -4.53 19.22 -2.80
C ALA A 229 -4.29 17.92 -3.60
N VAL A 230 -4.26 17.99 -4.93
CA VAL A 230 -3.99 16.85 -5.82
C VAL A 230 -2.95 17.27 -6.86
N LEU A 231 -1.74 16.71 -6.77
CA LEU A 231 -0.63 17.04 -7.65
C LEU A 231 -0.18 15.82 -8.44
N LEU A 232 -0.04 15.93 -9.75
CA LEU A 232 0.53 14.89 -10.61
C LEU A 232 2.00 15.18 -10.89
N VAL A 233 2.84 14.14 -10.81
CA VAL A 233 4.25 14.17 -11.22
C VAL A 233 4.41 13.35 -12.49
N GLU A 234 4.70 14.03 -13.60
CA GLU A 234 4.87 13.38 -14.92
C GLU A 234 6.29 12.89 -15.19
N SER A 235 7.30 13.36 -14.44
CA SER A 235 8.70 13.01 -14.71
C SER A 235 9.01 11.54 -14.42
N ARG A 236 9.76 10.90 -15.32
CA ARG A 236 10.10 9.46 -15.24
C ARG A 236 11.05 9.13 -14.09
N THR A 237 11.96 10.04 -13.76
CA THR A 237 13.04 9.86 -12.77
C THR A 237 12.70 10.44 -11.38
N ALA A 238 11.43 10.83 -11.17
CA ALA A 238 10.99 11.48 -9.94
C ALA A 238 10.80 10.54 -8.73
N ILE A 239 10.73 9.21 -8.91
CA ILE A 239 10.40 8.29 -7.82
C ILE A 239 11.44 8.40 -6.70
N ASP A 240 12.72 8.22 -7.01
CA ASP A 240 13.79 8.26 -6.00
C ASP A 240 13.87 9.62 -5.29
N VAL A 241 13.62 10.71 -6.02
CA VAL A 241 13.56 12.06 -5.43
C VAL A 241 12.42 12.14 -4.42
N LEU A 242 11.21 11.71 -4.78
CA LEU A 242 10.03 11.73 -3.89
C LEU A 242 10.22 10.82 -2.68
N LEU A 243 10.81 9.64 -2.86
CA LEU A 243 11.11 8.71 -1.76
C LEU A 243 12.12 9.28 -0.75
N GLY A 244 12.90 10.28 -1.14
CA GLY A 244 13.80 11.03 -0.26
C GLY A 244 13.19 12.25 0.44
N MET A 245 11.91 12.58 0.21
CA MET A 245 11.24 13.78 0.76
C MET A 245 10.51 13.50 2.08
N ASP A 246 11.16 12.82 3.02
CA ASP A 246 10.59 12.40 4.31
C ASP A 246 10.20 13.54 5.26
N LYS A 247 10.59 14.78 4.95
CA LYS A 247 10.13 15.98 5.66
C LYS A 247 8.80 16.52 5.11
N GLN A 248 8.48 16.22 3.85
CA GLN A 248 7.30 16.74 3.16
C GLN A 248 6.21 15.70 2.99
N ILE A 249 6.57 14.42 2.89
CA ILE A 249 5.66 13.30 2.62
C ILE A 249 5.59 12.42 3.86
N ASP A 250 4.37 12.12 4.31
CA ASP A 250 4.11 11.40 5.57
C ASP A 250 3.80 9.91 5.35
N LEU A 251 3.33 9.54 4.15
CA LEU A 251 2.99 8.16 3.80
C LEU A 251 3.23 7.91 2.31
N VAL A 252 3.79 6.75 1.96
CA VAL A 252 3.86 6.25 0.57
C VAL A 252 2.98 5.00 0.42
N ILE A 253 2.19 4.95 -0.66
CA ILE A 253 1.40 3.77 -1.02
C ILE A 253 1.75 3.36 -2.46
N PRO A 254 2.53 2.28 -2.65
CA PRO A 254 2.76 1.71 -3.97
C PRO A 254 1.58 0.81 -4.39
N ARG A 255 1.09 0.99 -5.63
CA ARG A 255 0.03 0.18 -6.27
C ARG A 255 0.51 -0.33 -7.62
N GLY A 256 1.13 -1.51 -7.64
CA GLY A 256 1.67 -2.08 -8.87
C GLY A 256 2.22 -3.48 -8.65
N SER A 257 3.26 -3.83 -9.38
CA SER A 257 3.96 -5.11 -9.22
C SER A 257 4.63 -5.26 -7.84
N ASN A 258 4.83 -6.51 -7.40
CA ASN A 258 5.59 -6.84 -6.19
C ASN A 258 7.00 -6.23 -6.24
N GLN A 259 7.60 -6.15 -7.43
CA GLN A 259 8.90 -5.50 -7.64
C GLN A 259 8.87 -4.01 -7.32
N LEU A 260 7.83 -3.27 -7.76
CA LEU A 260 7.65 -1.86 -7.43
C LEU A 260 7.51 -1.67 -5.92
N VAL A 261 6.67 -2.48 -5.28
CA VAL A 261 6.43 -2.37 -3.82
C VAL A 261 7.73 -2.60 -3.04
N ARG A 262 8.46 -3.68 -3.35
CA ARG A 262 9.76 -3.98 -2.72
C ARG A 262 10.79 -2.88 -2.96
N HIS A 263 10.82 -2.32 -4.17
CA HIS A 263 11.70 -1.20 -4.49
C HIS A 263 11.37 0.03 -3.61
N VAL A 264 10.09 0.40 -3.50
CA VAL A 264 9.69 1.52 -2.63
C VAL A 264 10.06 1.26 -1.17
N GLN A 265 9.69 0.09 -0.63
CA GLN A 265 10.02 -0.30 0.75
C GLN A 265 11.52 -0.28 1.05
N GLY A 266 12.36 -0.67 0.09
CA GLY A 266 13.81 -0.69 0.25
C GLY A 266 14.50 0.66 0.10
N ASN A 267 13.82 1.70 -0.41
CA ASN A 267 14.47 2.96 -0.84
C ASN A 267 13.88 4.22 -0.18
N THR A 268 13.05 4.11 0.86
CA THR A 268 12.51 5.28 1.58
C THR A 268 12.55 5.13 3.10
N ARG A 269 12.60 6.28 3.78
CA ARG A 269 12.37 6.39 5.24
C ARG A 269 10.93 6.74 5.59
N ILE A 270 10.14 7.13 4.59
CA ILE A 270 8.72 7.45 4.76
C ILE A 270 7.99 6.13 5.06
N PRO A 271 7.04 6.10 6.01
CA PRO A 271 6.19 4.94 6.20
C PRO A 271 5.57 4.47 4.88
N VAL A 272 5.64 3.17 4.60
CA VAL A 272 5.07 2.56 3.39
C VAL A 272 3.89 1.70 3.80
N LEU A 273 2.72 1.97 3.22
CA LEU A 273 1.51 1.17 3.39
C LEU A 273 1.23 0.41 2.10
N GLY A 274 1.13 -0.91 2.20
CA GLY A 274 0.85 -1.80 1.08
C GLY A 274 1.10 -3.25 1.46
N HIS A 275 1.25 -4.10 0.45
CA HIS A 275 1.68 -5.49 0.59
C HIS A 275 2.62 -5.82 -0.59
N ALA A 276 3.67 -6.59 -0.32
CA ALA A 276 4.63 -6.98 -1.36
C ALA A 276 4.28 -8.31 -2.03
N ASP A 277 3.46 -9.14 -1.40
CA ASP A 277 3.10 -10.49 -1.87
C ASP A 277 1.67 -10.85 -1.42
N GLY A 278 1.04 -11.77 -2.15
CA GLY A 278 -0.33 -12.25 -1.96
C GLY A 278 -0.44 -13.78 -1.83
N ILE A 279 0.38 -14.39 -0.98
CA ILE A 279 0.38 -15.83 -0.73
C ILE A 279 -0.75 -16.15 0.26
N CYS A 280 -1.93 -16.43 -0.29
CA CYS A 280 -3.15 -16.70 0.46
C CYS A 280 -3.44 -18.20 0.54
N THR A 281 -3.93 -18.67 1.68
CA THR A 281 -4.20 -20.08 1.94
C THR A 281 -5.67 -20.34 2.24
N THR A 282 -6.22 -21.40 1.66
CA THR A 282 -7.50 -21.97 2.10
C THR A 282 -7.24 -23.33 2.76
N TYR A 283 -7.70 -23.50 4.01
CA TYR A 283 -7.63 -24.74 4.77
C TYR A 283 -8.98 -25.47 4.77
N LEU A 284 -8.96 -26.72 4.35
CA LEU A 284 -10.09 -27.65 4.38
C LEU A 284 -9.98 -28.55 5.62
N ASP A 285 -10.77 -28.23 6.63
CA ASP A 285 -10.80 -28.89 7.93
C ASP A 285 -11.44 -30.30 7.89
N GLU A 286 -11.20 -31.12 8.90
CA GLU A 286 -11.77 -32.46 9.05
C GLU A 286 -13.30 -32.47 8.87
N THR A 287 -13.99 -31.48 9.43
CA THR A 287 -15.47 -31.45 9.51
C THR A 287 -16.12 -30.62 8.39
N LEU A 288 -15.42 -30.36 7.30
CA LEU A 288 -15.94 -29.54 6.20
C LEU A 288 -17.26 -30.07 5.60
N ASP A 289 -17.98 -29.17 4.93
CA ASP A 289 -19.03 -29.52 3.97
C ASP A 289 -18.40 -29.60 2.57
N GLU A 290 -18.50 -30.76 1.90
CA GLU A 290 -17.76 -31.06 0.67
C GLU A 290 -18.08 -30.10 -0.49
N GLU A 291 -19.36 -29.87 -0.77
CA GLU A 291 -19.76 -29.00 -1.88
C GLU A 291 -19.47 -27.53 -1.58
N LYS A 292 -19.63 -27.12 -0.31
CA LYS A 292 -19.21 -25.78 0.14
C LYS A 292 -17.72 -25.59 -0.04
N ALA A 293 -16.90 -26.56 0.36
CA ALA A 293 -15.45 -26.53 0.21
C ALA A 293 -15.04 -26.36 -1.26
N ILE A 294 -15.56 -27.21 -2.15
CA ILE A 294 -15.29 -27.16 -3.60
C ILE A 294 -15.67 -25.80 -4.18
N ARG A 295 -16.87 -25.29 -3.85
CA ARG A 295 -17.34 -24.00 -4.35
C ARG A 295 -16.43 -22.85 -3.91
N ILE A 296 -16.03 -22.84 -2.63
CA ILE A 296 -15.18 -21.79 -2.07
C ILE A 296 -13.81 -21.79 -2.74
N ILE A 297 -13.13 -22.94 -2.83
CA ILE A 297 -11.78 -22.99 -3.39
C ILE A 297 -11.74 -22.65 -4.89
N ILE A 298 -12.77 -23.07 -5.66
CA ILE A 298 -12.87 -22.71 -7.08
C ILE A 298 -13.01 -21.20 -7.22
N ASP A 299 -13.92 -20.56 -6.48
CA ASP A 299 -14.07 -19.10 -6.52
C ASP A 299 -12.78 -18.39 -6.09
N ALA A 300 -12.16 -18.87 -5.01
CA ALA A 300 -10.97 -18.29 -4.42
C ALA A 300 -9.76 -18.28 -5.38
N LYS A 301 -9.66 -19.25 -6.30
CA LYS A 301 -8.58 -19.33 -7.30
C LYS A 301 -8.97 -18.77 -8.67
N THR A 302 -10.20 -19.00 -9.15
CA THR A 302 -10.53 -18.82 -10.59
C THR A 302 -11.20 -17.49 -10.92
N THR A 303 -11.83 -16.81 -9.97
CA THR A 303 -12.58 -15.57 -10.25
C THR A 303 -11.64 -14.43 -10.66
N ALA A 304 -10.43 -14.36 -10.09
CA ALA A 304 -9.38 -13.44 -10.53
C ALA A 304 -7.99 -13.99 -10.16
N PRO A 305 -7.41 -14.91 -10.95
CA PRO A 305 -6.18 -15.63 -10.58
C PRO A 305 -4.96 -14.73 -10.34
N SER A 306 -4.94 -13.54 -10.96
CA SER A 306 -3.87 -12.53 -10.83
C SER A 306 -4.12 -11.47 -9.76
N ALA A 307 -5.12 -11.68 -8.89
CA ALA A 307 -5.37 -10.83 -7.73
C ALA A 307 -4.57 -11.33 -6.52
N CYS A 308 -4.08 -10.41 -5.69
CA CYS A 308 -3.24 -10.70 -4.52
C CYS A 308 -3.96 -11.42 -3.37
N ASN A 309 -5.28 -11.53 -3.43
CA ASN A 309 -6.10 -12.28 -2.46
C ASN A 309 -6.64 -13.59 -3.06
N SER A 310 -6.09 -14.01 -4.21
CA SER A 310 -6.37 -15.31 -4.83
C SER A 310 -5.70 -16.41 -4.00
N THR A 311 -6.37 -17.53 -3.76
CA THR A 311 -5.74 -18.63 -3.00
C THR A 311 -4.59 -19.24 -3.82
N GLU A 312 -3.40 -19.30 -3.24
CA GLU A 312 -2.18 -19.87 -3.84
C GLU A 312 -1.85 -21.25 -3.24
N THR A 313 -2.23 -21.48 -1.97
CA THR A 313 -2.04 -22.76 -1.27
C THR A 313 -3.37 -23.32 -0.75
N LEU A 314 -3.58 -24.60 -0.98
CA LEU A 314 -4.66 -25.40 -0.41
C LEU A 314 -4.09 -26.36 0.64
N LEU A 315 -4.51 -26.16 1.89
CA LEU A 315 -4.25 -27.13 2.96
C LEU A 315 -5.46 -28.03 3.12
N ILE A 316 -5.24 -29.33 3.24
CA ILE A 316 -6.32 -30.30 3.48
C ILE A 316 -6.02 -31.14 4.72
N HIS A 317 -7.02 -31.35 5.56
CA HIS A 317 -6.88 -32.25 6.70
C HIS A 317 -6.59 -33.68 6.22
N LYS A 318 -5.60 -34.36 6.83
CA LYS A 318 -5.14 -35.70 6.42
C LYS A 318 -6.26 -36.74 6.34
N PHE A 319 -7.29 -36.63 7.20
CA PHE A 319 -8.49 -37.47 7.16
C PHE A 319 -9.08 -37.59 5.74
N HIS A 320 -9.17 -36.48 5.00
CA HIS A 320 -9.82 -36.47 3.70
C HIS A 320 -9.08 -37.26 2.64
N LEU A 321 -7.76 -37.47 2.78
CA LEU A 321 -6.98 -38.27 1.84
C LEU A 321 -7.48 -39.72 1.74
N GLU A 322 -8.12 -40.22 2.80
CA GLU A 322 -8.65 -41.59 2.87
C GLU A 322 -10.11 -41.69 2.40
N THR A 323 -10.72 -40.57 2.00
CA THR A 323 -12.13 -40.50 1.62
C THR A 323 -12.31 -40.33 0.11
N PRO A 324 -13.47 -40.72 -0.46
CA PRO A 324 -13.80 -40.43 -1.86
C PRO A 324 -13.80 -38.93 -2.21
N PHE A 325 -13.97 -38.06 -1.21
CA PHE A 325 -13.98 -36.61 -1.38
C PHE A 325 -12.67 -36.11 -1.99
N PHE A 326 -11.51 -36.65 -1.60
CA PHE A 326 -10.23 -36.14 -2.11
C PHE A 326 -10.11 -36.27 -3.63
N ILE A 327 -10.45 -37.43 -4.19
CA ILE A 327 -10.44 -37.63 -5.65
C ILE A 327 -11.48 -36.74 -6.34
N THR A 328 -12.67 -36.58 -5.74
CA THR A 328 -13.72 -35.68 -6.24
C THR A 328 -13.22 -34.24 -6.27
N LEU A 329 -12.59 -33.76 -5.19
CA LEU A 329 -12.01 -32.44 -5.09
C LEU A 329 -11.00 -32.18 -6.20
N LEU A 330 -9.97 -33.02 -6.35
CA LEU A 330 -8.94 -32.83 -7.37
C LEU A 330 -9.53 -32.84 -8.79
N THR A 331 -10.48 -33.74 -9.06
CA THR A 331 -11.16 -33.81 -10.36
C THR A 331 -11.93 -32.53 -10.64
N ARG A 332 -12.66 -32.00 -9.67
CA ARG A 332 -13.46 -30.78 -9.81
C ARG A 332 -12.57 -29.54 -10.00
N LEU A 333 -11.42 -29.48 -9.31
CA LEU A 333 -10.44 -28.41 -9.50
C LEU A 333 -9.80 -28.47 -10.90
N ALA A 334 -9.44 -29.66 -11.37
CA ALA A 334 -8.89 -29.84 -12.72
C ALA A 334 -9.90 -29.46 -13.82
N VAL A 335 -11.18 -29.85 -13.67
CA VAL A 335 -12.27 -29.42 -14.57
C VAL A 335 -12.45 -27.90 -14.58
N ALA A 336 -12.17 -27.23 -13.46
CA ALA A 336 -12.14 -25.77 -13.37
C ALA A 336 -10.86 -25.12 -13.94
N ASN A 337 -10.03 -25.89 -14.67
CA ASN A 337 -8.75 -25.48 -15.25
C ASN A 337 -7.69 -25.03 -14.22
N ILE A 338 -7.73 -25.61 -13.02
CA ILE A 338 -6.70 -25.38 -12.01
C ILE A 338 -5.62 -26.46 -12.16
N SER A 339 -4.37 -26.02 -12.34
CA SER A 339 -3.19 -26.87 -12.30
C SER A 339 -2.74 -27.06 -10.85
N LEU A 340 -2.51 -28.31 -10.46
CA LEU A 340 -2.29 -28.67 -9.06
C LEU A 340 -0.85 -29.10 -8.85
N ARG A 341 -0.14 -28.42 -7.94
CA ARG A 341 1.18 -28.83 -7.47
C ARG A 341 1.01 -29.51 -6.13
N ILE A 342 1.00 -30.84 -6.11
CA ILE A 342 0.65 -31.62 -4.92
C ILE A 342 1.93 -32.11 -4.24
N ASP A 343 1.94 -32.06 -2.91
CA ASP A 343 3.01 -32.59 -2.07
C ASP A 343 3.48 -33.99 -2.55
N PRO A 344 4.79 -34.21 -2.76
CA PRO A 344 5.34 -35.48 -3.22
C PRO A 344 4.91 -36.70 -2.40
N GLU A 345 4.69 -36.55 -1.09
CA GLU A 345 4.21 -37.65 -0.24
C GLU A 345 2.82 -38.13 -0.66
N ILE A 346 1.92 -37.19 -1.00
CA ILE A 346 0.57 -37.49 -1.47
C ILE A 346 0.62 -38.15 -2.86
N ILE A 347 1.44 -37.64 -3.77
CA ILE A 347 1.60 -38.25 -5.11
C ILE A 347 2.12 -39.69 -5.00
N SER A 348 3.07 -39.93 -4.09
CA SER A 348 3.61 -41.26 -3.86
C SER A 348 2.56 -42.23 -3.32
N ALA A 349 1.66 -41.76 -2.45
CA ALA A 349 0.55 -42.55 -1.95
C ALA A 349 -0.55 -42.80 -3.00
N PHE A 350 -0.72 -41.89 -3.97
CA PHE A 350 -1.78 -41.94 -4.97
C PHE A 350 -1.27 -41.73 -6.41
N PRO A 351 -0.44 -42.67 -6.94
CA PRO A 351 0.17 -42.52 -8.27
C PRO A 351 -0.86 -42.47 -9.41
N VAL A 352 -2.09 -42.94 -9.18
CA VAL A 352 -3.19 -42.87 -10.15
C VAL A 352 -3.62 -41.43 -10.46
N ILE A 353 -3.40 -40.49 -9.54
CA ILE A 353 -3.81 -39.08 -9.71
C ILE A 353 -3.05 -38.46 -10.88
N THR A 354 -1.73 -38.58 -10.91
CA THR A 354 -0.89 -38.02 -12.00
C THR A 354 -1.09 -38.76 -13.31
N ALA A 355 -1.48 -40.04 -13.28
CA ALA A 355 -1.83 -40.80 -14.47
C ALA A 355 -3.18 -40.40 -15.08
N THR A 356 -4.12 -39.91 -14.26
CA THR A 356 -5.51 -39.64 -14.68
C THR A 356 -5.78 -38.15 -14.89
N ILE A 357 -5.07 -37.27 -14.18
CA ILE A 357 -5.26 -35.82 -14.21
C ILE A 357 -3.96 -35.17 -14.71
N PRO A 358 -3.82 -34.88 -16.01
CA PRO A 358 -2.57 -34.37 -16.60
C PRO A 358 -2.09 -33.03 -16.04
N THR A 359 -2.97 -32.25 -15.41
CA THR A 359 -2.65 -30.95 -14.81
C THR A 359 -2.11 -31.06 -13.38
N VAL A 360 -1.92 -32.28 -12.86
CA VAL A 360 -1.33 -32.54 -11.55
C VAL A 360 0.16 -32.86 -11.68
N THR A 361 0.99 -32.12 -10.97
CA THR A 361 2.44 -32.37 -10.85
C THR A 361 2.89 -32.37 -9.40
N ALA A 362 4.10 -32.87 -9.13
CA ALA A 362 4.71 -32.77 -7.81
C ALA A 362 5.07 -31.32 -7.48
N ALA A 363 4.77 -30.90 -6.25
CA ALA A 363 5.22 -29.64 -5.70
C ALA A 363 6.70 -29.69 -5.31
N THR A 364 7.39 -28.56 -5.37
CA THR A 364 8.67 -28.33 -4.69
C THR A 364 8.44 -27.56 -3.39
N PRO A 365 9.41 -27.52 -2.45
CA PRO A 365 9.27 -26.72 -1.24
C PRO A 365 8.95 -25.24 -1.53
N GLU A 366 9.53 -24.67 -2.58
CA GLU A 366 9.35 -23.27 -2.97
C GLU A 366 7.92 -22.95 -3.43
N ASP A 367 7.15 -23.95 -3.89
CA ASP A 367 5.76 -23.75 -4.32
C ASP A 367 4.85 -23.24 -3.19
N PHE A 368 5.18 -23.57 -1.94
CA PHE A 368 4.41 -23.12 -0.77
C PHE A 368 4.74 -21.67 -0.37
N ASP A 369 5.84 -21.12 -0.88
CA ASP A 369 6.28 -19.73 -0.70
C ASP A 369 6.11 -18.88 -1.98
N THR A 370 5.36 -19.38 -2.97
CA THR A 370 5.22 -18.76 -4.29
C THR A 370 3.81 -18.20 -4.51
N GLU A 371 3.74 -16.93 -4.90
CA GLU A 371 2.52 -16.33 -5.46
C GLU A 371 2.49 -16.60 -6.98
N PHE A 372 1.62 -17.51 -7.46
CA PHE A 372 1.63 -17.93 -8.86
C PHE A 372 1.00 -16.90 -9.80
N LEU A 373 0.01 -16.13 -9.32
CA LEU A 373 -0.77 -15.15 -10.10
C LEU A 373 -1.45 -15.76 -11.35
N ASP A 374 -1.72 -17.07 -11.30
CA ASP A 374 -2.28 -17.88 -12.38
C ASP A 374 -3.21 -18.96 -11.81
N THR A 375 -3.83 -19.77 -12.66
CA THR A 375 -4.65 -20.92 -12.23
C THR A 375 -3.79 -22.11 -11.79
N ILE A 376 -2.81 -21.86 -10.93
CA ILE A 376 -1.94 -22.83 -10.27
C ILE A 376 -2.21 -22.80 -8.77
N LEU A 377 -2.26 -23.96 -8.13
CA LEU A 377 -2.54 -24.13 -6.72
C LEU A 377 -1.62 -25.20 -6.10
N ALA A 378 -0.86 -24.82 -5.07
CA ALA A 378 -0.08 -25.75 -4.28
C ALA A 378 -0.99 -26.51 -3.29
N VAL A 379 -0.79 -27.81 -3.09
CA VAL A 379 -1.65 -28.65 -2.23
C VAL A 379 -0.79 -29.43 -1.25
N ARG A 380 -1.10 -29.30 0.05
CA ARG A 380 -0.45 -30.05 1.13
C ARG A 380 -1.48 -30.57 2.14
N ALA A 381 -1.19 -31.73 2.73
CA ALA A 381 -1.99 -32.27 3.81
C ALA A 381 -1.41 -31.91 5.19
N VAL A 382 -2.28 -31.57 6.14
CA VAL A 382 -1.95 -31.21 7.52
C VAL A 382 -2.77 -32.04 8.51
N ALA A 383 -2.25 -32.30 9.71
CA ALA A 383 -2.90 -33.24 10.64
C ALA A 383 -3.89 -32.57 11.60
N SER A 384 -3.95 -31.24 11.62
CA SER A 384 -4.81 -30.48 12.53
C SER A 384 -4.98 -29.03 12.09
N VAL A 385 -5.90 -28.31 12.74
CA VAL A 385 -6.03 -26.85 12.59
C VAL A 385 -4.77 -26.10 13.06
N ASP A 386 -4.09 -26.61 14.09
CA ASP A 386 -2.85 -25.99 14.62
C ASP A 386 -1.69 -26.10 13.62
N ASP A 387 -1.59 -27.23 12.90
CA ASP A 387 -0.63 -27.40 11.80
C ASP A 387 -0.97 -26.46 10.64
N ALA A 388 -2.25 -26.26 10.33
CA ALA A 388 -2.69 -25.32 9.30
C ALA A 388 -2.30 -23.88 9.66
N ILE A 389 -2.58 -23.45 10.89
CA ILE A 389 -2.18 -22.15 11.43
C ILE A 389 -0.65 -21.98 11.35
N SER A 390 0.09 -23.00 11.77
CA SER A 390 1.56 -22.97 11.76
C SER A 390 2.12 -22.84 10.35
N HIS A 391 1.54 -23.54 9.39
CA HIS A 391 1.92 -23.42 7.97
C HIS A 391 1.64 -22.01 7.43
N ILE A 392 0.44 -21.49 7.67
CA ILE A 392 0.02 -20.17 7.17
C ILE A 392 0.91 -19.07 7.75
N ASN A 393 1.16 -19.09 9.06
CA ASN A 393 2.01 -18.09 9.70
C ASN A 393 3.48 -18.18 9.29
N LEU A 394 3.93 -19.33 8.76
CA LEU A 394 5.30 -19.53 8.28
C LEU A 394 5.48 -19.15 6.81
N HIS A 395 4.54 -19.54 5.96
CA HIS A 395 4.66 -19.47 4.49
C HIS A 395 3.79 -18.38 3.84
N GLY A 396 2.69 -18.00 4.50
CA GLY A 396 1.75 -17.01 3.97
C GLY A 396 2.32 -15.60 3.96
N SER A 397 1.74 -14.72 3.12
CA SER A 397 2.14 -13.31 3.08
C SER A 397 1.41 -12.44 4.11
N HIS A 398 0.65 -13.06 5.02
CA HIS A 398 -0.23 -12.42 5.99
C HIS A 398 -1.32 -11.54 5.34
N HIS A 399 -1.74 -11.88 4.12
CA HIS A 399 -2.77 -11.16 3.37
C HIS A 399 -4.16 -11.66 3.75
N THR A 400 -4.62 -12.75 3.14
CA THR A 400 -5.96 -13.29 3.38
C THR A 400 -5.92 -14.80 3.45
N ASP A 401 -6.47 -15.37 4.51
CA ASP A 401 -6.51 -16.82 4.68
C ASP A 401 -7.87 -17.29 5.18
N ALA A 402 -8.28 -18.49 4.78
CA ALA A 402 -9.62 -19.00 5.04
C ALA A 402 -9.61 -20.44 5.58
N ILE A 403 -10.57 -20.75 6.45
CA ILE A 403 -10.91 -22.11 6.86
C ILE A 403 -12.29 -22.50 6.36
N VAL A 404 -12.45 -23.72 5.86
CA VAL A 404 -13.75 -24.33 5.58
C VAL A 404 -13.98 -25.48 6.56
N THR A 405 -14.97 -25.31 7.42
CA THR A 405 -15.28 -26.24 8.52
C THR A 405 -16.74 -26.13 8.95
N ALA A 406 -17.34 -27.22 9.43
CA ALA A 406 -18.60 -27.18 10.17
C ALA A 406 -18.40 -27.01 11.69
N SER A 407 -17.18 -27.22 12.19
CA SER A 407 -16.81 -27.04 13.59
C SER A 407 -16.60 -25.58 13.93
N GLN A 408 -17.44 -25.04 14.82
CA GLN A 408 -17.26 -23.69 15.33
C GLN A 408 -15.95 -23.56 16.14
N ASP A 409 -15.58 -24.57 16.92
CA ASP A 409 -14.35 -24.54 17.72
C ASP A 409 -13.10 -24.48 16.84
N ALA A 410 -13.08 -25.20 15.71
CA ALA A 410 -11.99 -25.14 14.74
C ALA A 410 -11.94 -23.77 14.05
N ALA A 411 -13.10 -23.22 13.67
CA ALA A 411 -13.19 -21.89 13.10
C ALA A 411 -12.66 -20.81 14.06
N ASP A 412 -13.11 -20.81 15.32
CA ASP A 412 -12.69 -19.84 16.33
C ASP A 412 -11.20 -19.98 16.68
N THR A 413 -10.65 -21.19 16.61
CA THR A 413 -9.21 -21.43 16.78
C THR A 413 -8.42 -20.85 15.61
N PHE A 414 -8.85 -21.12 14.38
CA PHE A 414 -8.22 -20.59 13.17
C PHE A 414 -8.27 -19.06 13.08
N LEU A 415 -9.44 -18.46 13.28
CA LEU A 415 -9.65 -17.01 13.22
C LEU A 415 -8.79 -16.23 14.23
N ARG A 416 -8.44 -16.84 15.36
CA ARG A 416 -7.57 -16.24 16.38
C ARG A 416 -6.08 -16.56 16.16
N GLY A 417 -5.78 -17.73 15.62
CA GLY A 417 -4.41 -18.24 15.48
C GLY A 417 -3.68 -17.76 14.23
N VAL A 418 -4.40 -17.51 13.14
CA VAL A 418 -3.81 -16.99 11.90
C VAL A 418 -3.57 -15.48 12.01
N ASP A 419 -2.32 -15.07 11.81
CA ASP A 419 -1.90 -13.67 11.89
C ASP A 419 -1.86 -13.02 10.51
N SER A 420 -2.99 -13.05 9.81
CA SER A 420 -3.18 -12.40 8.51
C SER A 420 -4.02 -11.12 8.65
N ALA A 421 -3.99 -10.29 7.62
CA ALA A 421 -4.80 -9.07 7.61
C ALA A 421 -6.30 -9.40 7.59
N ASP A 422 -6.68 -10.42 6.82
CA ASP A 422 -8.04 -10.91 6.71
C ASP A 422 -8.07 -12.42 6.99
N VAL A 423 -8.93 -12.87 7.91
CA VAL A 423 -9.09 -14.29 8.23
C VAL A 423 -10.56 -14.68 8.15
N PHE A 424 -10.88 -15.67 7.33
CA PHE A 424 -12.26 -16.00 6.96
C PHE A 424 -12.67 -17.41 7.38
N TRP A 425 -13.95 -17.56 7.73
CA TRP A 425 -14.59 -18.85 7.95
C TRP A 425 -15.67 -19.07 6.90
N ASN A 426 -15.58 -20.19 6.17
CA ASN A 426 -16.56 -20.60 5.16
C ASN A 426 -16.83 -19.53 4.09
N ALA A 427 -15.82 -18.73 3.74
CA ALA A 427 -15.88 -17.71 2.71
C ALA A 427 -14.61 -17.70 1.86
N SER A 428 -14.76 -17.29 0.60
CA SER A 428 -13.65 -17.15 -0.35
C SER A 428 -12.70 -16.03 0.06
N THR A 429 -11.39 -16.24 -0.15
CA THR A 429 -10.37 -15.20 0.07
C THR A 429 -10.59 -13.96 -0.81
N ARG A 430 -11.33 -14.09 -1.91
CA ARG A 430 -11.69 -12.98 -2.82
C ARG A 430 -12.58 -11.91 -2.18
N PHE A 431 -13.16 -12.19 -1.01
CA PHE A 431 -13.91 -11.19 -0.25
C PHE A 431 -13.05 -10.08 0.35
N ALA A 432 -11.72 -10.27 0.49
CA ALA A 432 -10.79 -9.26 1.00
C ALA A 432 -10.60 -8.10 0.01
N ASP A 433 -11.55 -7.17 0.01
CA ASP A 433 -11.68 -6.08 -0.95
C ASP A 433 -12.54 -4.98 -0.32
N GLY A 434 -12.09 -3.73 -0.38
CA GLY A 434 -12.74 -2.63 0.33
C GLY A 434 -14.17 -2.36 -0.12
N PHE A 435 -14.50 -2.60 -1.40
CA PHE A 435 -15.89 -2.49 -1.85
C PHE A 435 -16.74 -3.62 -1.25
N ARG A 436 -16.24 -4.87 -1.25
CA ARG A 436 -16.94 -6.02 -0.65
C ARG A 436 -17.10 -5.89 0.87
N PHE A 437 -16.17 -5.21 1.54
CA PHE A 437 -16.25 -4.90 2.97
C PHE A 437 -17.18 -3.72 3.29
N GLY A 438 -17.71 -3.02 2.28
CA GLY A 438 -18.61 -1.89 2.46
C GLY A 438 -17.90 -0.55 2.72
N PHE A 439 -16.61 -0.43 2.42
CA PHE A 439 -15.87 0.83 2.51
C PHE A 439 -16.13 1.76 1.32
N GLY A 440 -16.89 1.30 0.32
CA GLY A 440 -17.19 2.00 -0.94
C GLY A 440 -16.00 2.05 -1.90
N ALA A 441 -14.83 2.46 -1.43
CA ALA A 441 -13.59 2.44 -2.20
C ALA A 441 -12.39 2.12 -1.30
N GLU A 442 -11.31 1.64 -1.91
CA GLU A 442 -10.03 1.39 -1.24
C GLU A 442 -8.86 2.03 -1.98
N ILE A 443 -7.86 2.47 -1.21
CA ILE A 443 -6.58 2.93 -1.75
C ILE A 443 -5.57 1.80 -1.93
N GLY A 444 -5.87 0.60 -1.42
CA GLY A 444 -5.06 -0.61 -1.51
C GLY A 444 -5.36 -1.56 -0.36
N VAL A 445 -4.62 -2.66 -0.30
CA VAL A 445 -4.62 -3.58 0.85
C VAL A 445 -3.29 -3.45 1.58
N SER A 446 -3.29 -3.55 2.91
CA SER A 446 -2.05 -3.57 3.68
C SER A 446 -1.92 -4.81 4.53
N THR A 447 -0.74 -5.43 4.49
CA THR A 447 -0.35 -6.51 5.41
C THR A 447 0.48 -6.00 6.60
N ASN A 448 0.62 -4.69 6.74
CA ASN A 448 1.33 -4.08 7.86
C ASN A 448 0.60 -4.37 9.18
N LYS A 449 1.36 -4.59 10.25
CA LYS A 449 0.80 -4.74 11.61
C LYS A 449 0.49 -3.40 12.31
N THR A 450 1.00 -2.30 11.77
CA THR A 450 0.86 -0.96 12.35
C THR A 450 0.00 -0.08 11.45
N HIS A 451 -0.74 0.86 12.07
CA HIS A 451 -1.61 1.85 11.42
C HIS A 451 -2.89 1.28 10.82
N ALA A 452 -2.82 0.67 9.63
CA ALA A 452 -3.98 0.11 8.92
C ALA A 452 -3.60 -1.25 8.33
N ARG A 453 -4.53 -2.22 8.41
CA ARG A 453 -4.34 -3.61 8.02
C ARG A 453 -5.61 -4.12 7.33
N GLY A 454 -5.45 -4.87 6.26
CA GLY A 454 -6.54 -5.30 5.36
C GLY A 454 -6.82 -4.24 4.28
N PRO A 455 -7.98 -4.30 3.60
CA PRO A 455 -8.41 -3.25 2.69
C PRO A 455 -8.43 -1.87 3.35
N VAL A 456 -7.84 -0.87 2.70
CA VAL A 456 -7.61 0.46 3.27
C VAL A 456 -8.56 1.46 2.62
N GLY A 457 -9.66 1.75 3.32
CA GLY A 457 -10.61 2.81 2.95
C GLY A 457 -10.21 4.19 3.48
N VAL A 458 -11.19 5.09 3.61
CA VAL A 458 -11.00 6.45 4.13
C VAL A 458 -10.41 6.47 5.54
N GLU A 459 -10.84 5.56 6.42
CA GLU A 459 -10.36 5.50 7.82
C GLU A 459 -8.86 5.19 7.91
N GLY A 460 -8.34 4.35 7.00
CA GLY A 460 -6.91 4.07 6.94
C GLY A 460 -6.05 5.22 6.43
N LEU A 461 -6.67 6.35 6.04
CA LEU A 461 -6.00 7.61 5.71
C LEU A 461 -6.05 8.64 6.85
N MET A 462 -6.48 8.20 8.04
CA MET A 462 -6.62 9.02 9.23
C MET A 462 -5.64 8.56 10.32
N ILE A 463 -5.16 9.51 11.11
CA ILE A 463 -4.47 9.29 12.38
C ILE A 463 -5.25 10.04 13.47
N TYR A 464 -4.65 10.20 14.65
CA TYR A 464 -5.23 11.01 15.73
C TYR A 464 -4.21 11.95 16.36
N LYS A 465 -4.72 12.95 17.07
CA LYS A 465 -3.95 13.78 17.99
C LYS A 465 -4.73 14.04 19.26
N TYR A 466 -3.99 14.29 20.34
CA TYR A 466 -4.59 14.67 21.61
C TYR A 466 -4.83 16.19 21.67
N ARG A 467 -6.02 16.59 22.10
CA ARG A 467 -6.38 17.99 22.40
C ARG A 467 -6.71 18.07 23.88
N LEU A 468 -5.92 18.85 24.61
CA LEU A 468 -6.11 19.09 26.04
C LEU A 468 -6.63 20.51 26.23
N HIS A 469 -7.82 20.65 26.81
CA HIS A 469 -8.42 21.93 27.14
C HIS A 469 -8.30 22.17 28.64
N GLY A 470 -7.62 23.24 29.04
CA GLY A 470 -7.39 23.56 30.43
C GLY A 470 -7.63 25.03 30.71
N ASN A 471 -7.79 25.36 31.99
CA ASN A 471 -7.97 26.71 32.48
C ASN A 471 -6.78 27.16 33.37
N GLY A 472 -5.57 27.09 32.82
CA GLY A 472 -4.34 27.47 33.54
C GLY A 472 -3.73 26.37 34.42
N HIS A 473 -4.12 25.11 34.22
CA HIS A 473 -3.61 23.97 34.96
C HIS A 473 -2.08 23.79 34.81
N CYS A 474 -1.36 23.70 35.93
CA CYS A 474 0.08 23.42 35.95
C CYS A 474 0.34 22.01 36.49
N THR A 475 1.25 21.25 35.88
CA THR A 475 1.59 19.89 36.33
C THR A 475 2.12 19.86 37.77
N ALA A 476 2.74 20.95 38.22
CA ALA A 476 3.21 21.10 39.59
C ALA A 476 2.06 21.03 40.61
N ASP A 477 0.84 21.41 40.26
CA ASP A 477 -0.31 21.39 41.19
C ASP A 477 -0.73 19.97 41.56
N TYR A 478 -0.26 18.95 40.82
CA TYR A 478 -0.66 17.56 40.98
C TYR A 478 0.45 16.73 41.63
N GLY A 479 0.06 15.66 42.33
CA GLY A 479 0.99 14.68 42.89
C GLY A 479 0.79 14.47 44.40
N GLU A 480 1.81 13.92 45.06
CA GLU A 480 1.77 13.64 46.49
C GLU A 480 2.18 14.87 47.31
N GLY A 481 1.45 15.16 48.38
CA GLY A 481 1.79 16.22 49.35
C GLY A 481 0.64 17.16 49.68
N VAL A 482 0.83 17.95 50.74
CA VAL A 482 -0.17 18.91 51.22
C VAL A 482 -0.42 19.99 50.16
N GLY A 483 -1.69 20.19 49.80
CA GLY A 483 -2.11 21.19 48.81
C GLY A 483 -1.97 20.74 47.36
N ARG A 484 -1.57 19.49 47.09
CA ARG A 484 -1.58 18.93 45.74
C ARG A 484 -2.96 18.36 45.38
N LYS A 485 -3.31 18.47 44.11
CA LYS A 485 -4.51 17.89 43.50
C LYS A 485 -4.23 16.46 43.03
N SER A 486 -5.31 15.69 42.90
CA SER A 486 -5.31 14.39 42.24
C SER A 486 -6.11 14.49 40.94
N TYR A 487 -5.70 13.72 39.93
CA TYR A 487 -6.47 13.59 38.70
C TYR A 487 -7.76 12.81 38.95
N LYS A 488 -8.81 13.13 38.18
CA LYS A 488 -10.11 12.46 38.22
C LYS A 488 -10.16 11.26 37.30
N HIS A 489 -9.71 11.43 36.06
CA HIS A 489 -9.76 10.41 35.00
C HIS A 489 -11.17 9.87 34.71
N ASP A 490 -12.19 10.73 34.86
CA ASP A 490 -13.58 10.34 34.57
C ASP A 490 -13.78 10.27 33.04
N ALA A 491 -14.47 9.24 32.57
CA ALA A 491 -14.86 9.15 31.16
C ALA A 491 -15.87 10.26 30.80
N LEU A 492 -15.67 10.89 29.65
CA LEU A 492 -16.60 11.85 29.06
C LEU A 492 -17.31 11.24 27.86
N ASP A 493 -18.43 11.85 27.48
CA ASP A 493 -19.13 11.51 26.23
C ASP A 493 -18.28 11.89 25.01
N ILE A 494 -17.96 10.88 24.18
CA ILE A 494 -17.18 11.04 22.95
C ILE A 494 -17.98 11.75 21.85
N ASP A 495 -19.31 11.67 21.88
CA ASP A 495 -20.20 12.28 20.89
C ASP A 495 -20.44 13.78 21.16
N SER A 496 -19.82 14.32 22.21
CA SER A 496 -19.75 15.75 22.44
C SER A 496 -19.30 16.48 21.18
N LYS A 497 -20.16 17.35 20.65
CA LYS A 497 -19.84 18.23 19.49
C LYS A 497 -18.75 19.26 19.80
N ARG A 498 -18.27 19.33 21.04
CA ARG A 498 -17.12 20.17 21.39
C ARG A 498 -15.91 19.69 20.59
N PHE A 499 -15.19 20.63 19.98
CA PHE A 499 -13.95 20.39 19.23
C PHE A 499 -14.08 19.65 17.88
N GLN A 500 -15.30 19.43 17.38
CA GLN A 500 -15.53 19.06 15.97
C GLN A 500 -15.32 20.30 15.07
N LEU A 501 -14.77 20.11 13.86
CA LEU A 501 -14.44 21.17 12.89
C LEU A 501 -15.66 21.73 12.17
#